data_AF-A0A8S3I1K0-F1
#
_entry.id   AF-A0A8S3I1K0-F1
#
_cell.length_a   1.000
_cell.length_b   1.000
_cell.length_c   1.000
_cell.angle_alpha   90.00
_cell.angle_beta   90.00
_cell.angle_gamma   90.00
#
_symmetry.space_group_name_H-M   'P 1'
#
loop_
_entity.id
_entity.type
_entity.pdbx_description
1 polymer ?
#
loop_
_entity_poly.entity_id
_entity_poly.type
_entity_poly.pdbx_seq_one_letter_code
_entity_poly.pdbx_strand_id
1 'polypeptide(L)'
;MDIQHVYTKKRSEFGRQVIFTDRAVESIADIPPNPDLSREYISRNPVELAIQNVREFSEHWVNTVRFETENRGINHVEGGWPKDINPLEPDQTSRFRKKTEKEDG
;
A
#
# COMPACT_ATOMS: atom_id res chain seq x y z
N MET A 1 9.48 -32.48 -18.69
CA MET A 1 9.82 -31.26 -19.46
C MET A 1 8.73 -30.27 -19.14
N ASP A 2 8.97 -29.41 -18.15
CA ASP A 2 7.92 -28.54 -17.61
C ASP A 2 7.69 -27.36 -18.56
N ILE A 3 6.47 -27.28 -19.11
CA ILE A 3 6.07 -26.19 -20.00
C ILE A 3 5.78 -24.97 -19.12
N GLN A 4 6.81 -24.18 -18.81
CA GLN A 4 6.63 -22.86 -18.19
C GLN A 4 6.13 -21.86 -19.25
N HIS A 5 4.85 -21.49 -19.15
CA HIS A 5 4.31 -20.36 -19.90
C HIS A 5 4.69 -19.06 -19.19
N VAL A 6 5.76 -18.41 -19.67
CA VAL A 6 6.18 -17.09 -19.20
C VAL A 6 5.35 -16.04 -19.91
N TYR A 7 4.46 -15.37 -19.17
CA TYR A 7 3.73 -14.22 -19.71
C TYR A 7 4.71 -13.07 -19.97
N THR A 8 4.97 -12.79 -21.25
CA THR A 8 5.85 -11.72 -21.76
C THR A 8 5.19 -10.33 -21.74
N LYS A 9 4.24 -10.06 -20.84
CA LYS A 9 3.70 -8.70 -20.68
C LYS A 9 4.60 -7.88 -19.77
N LYS A 10 4.90 -6.65 -20.18
CA LYS A 10 5.70 -5.74 -19.33
C LYS A 10 4.87 -5.31 -18.12
N ARG A 11 5.49 -5.19 -16.94
CA ARG A 11 4.81 -4.78 -15.70
C ARG A 11 4.02 -3.48 -15.83
N SER A 12 4.47 -2.56 -16.68
CA SER A 12 3.79 -1.29 -17.02
C SER A 12 2.48 -1.44 -17.81
N GLU A 13 2.16 -2.65 -18.27
CA GLU A 13 0.95 -2.95 -19.02
C GLU A 13 -0.13 -3.63 -18.17
N PHE A 14 0.20 -3.97 -16.91
CA PHE A 14 -0.76 -4.48 -15.93
C PHE A 14 -1.53 -3.31 -15.29
N GLY A 15 -2.78 -3.55 -14.92
CA GLY A 15 -3.61 -2.55 -14.24
C GLY A 15 -4.11 -1.41 -15.13
N ARG A 16 -3.94 -1.50 -16.46
CA ARG A 16 -4.61 -0.57 -17.39
C ARG A 16 -6.12 -0.69 -17.21
N GLN A 17 -6.81 0.45 -17.22
CA GLN A 17 -8.27 0.49 -17.15
C GLN A 17 -8.85 -0.36 -18.28
N VAL A 18 -9.62 -1.38 -17.92
CA VAL A 18 -10.35 -2.20 -18.89
C VAL A 18 -11.58 -1.39 -19.32
N ILE A 19 -11.61 -1.01 -20.60
CA ILE A 19 -12.77 -0.35 -21.18
C ILE A 19 -13.69 -1.45 -21.72
N PHE A 20 -14.69 -1.82 -20.93
CA PHE A 20 -15.76 -2.68 -21.40
C PHE A 20 -16.65 -1.83 -22.32
N THR A 21 -16.78 -2.27 -23.56
CA THR A 21 -17.72 -1.69 -24.54
C THR A 21 -18.63 -2.82 -25.00
N ASP A 22 -19.90 -2.49 -25.25
CA ASP A 22 -20.81 -3.43 -25.89
C ASP A 22 -20.29 -3.71 -27.30
N ARG A 23 -19.75 -4.90 -27.49
CA ARG A 23 -19.27 -5.40 -28.77
C ARG A 23 -20.18 -6.54 -29.20
N ALA A 24 -20.48 -6.62 -30.49
CA ALA A 24 -21.18 -7.76 -31.04
C ALA A 24 -20.43 -9.07 -30.71
N VAL A 25 -21.19 -10.16 -30.57
CA VAL A 25 -20.61 -11.49 -30.32
C VAL A 25 -19.59 -11.80 -31.41
N GLU A 26 -18.35 -12.03 -31.00
CA GLU A 26 -17.26 -12.43 -31.87
C GLU A 26 -16.82 -13.83 -31.49
N SER A 27 -16.87 -14.75 -32.45
CA SER A 27 -16.31 -16.08 -32.25
C SER A 27 -14.79 -15.98 -32.39
N ILE A 28 -14.09 -15.98 -31.26
CA ILE A 28 -12.62 -15.85 -31.22
C ILE A 28 -11.96 -17.16 -31.64
N ALA A 29 -12.62 -18.30 -31.41
CA ALA A 29 -12.16 -19.61 -31.84
C ALA A 29 -13.35 -20.56 -31.98
N ASP A 30 -13.31 -21.37 -33.04
CA ASP A 30 -14.13 -22.56 -33.19
C ASP A 30 -13.22 -23.78 -33.12
N ILE A 31 -13.39 -24.59 -32.07
CA ILE A 31 -12.53 -25.74 -31.79
C ILE A 31 -13.37 -27.01 -31.96
N PRO A 32 -13.27 -27.70 -33.11
CA PRO A 32 -14.00 -28.92 -33.33
C PRO A 32 -13.46 -30.05 -32.42
N PRO A 33 -14.32 -30.98 -31.99
CA PRO A 33 -13.89 -32.11 -31.18
C PRO A 33 -12.92 -33.00 -31.96
N ASN A 34 -11.90 -33.52 -31.28
CA ASN A 34 -10.95 -34.45 -31.88
C ASN A 34 -11.66 -35.81 -32.15
N PRO A 35 -11.75 -36.26 -33.42
CA PRO A 35 -12.40 -37.51 -33.76
C PRO A 35 -11.76 -38.74 -33.09
N ASP A 36 -10.45 -38.74 -32.88
CA ASP A 36 -9.76 -39.90 -32.29
C ASP A 36 -10.10 -40.03 -30.80
N LEU A 37 -10.09 -38.92 -30.06
CA LEU A 37 -10.54 -38.88 -28.66
C LEU A 37 -12.03 -39.23 -28.52
N SER A 38 -12.85 -38.86 -29.50
CA SER A 38 -14.28 -39.18 -29.48
C SER A 38 -14.56 -40.69 -29.56
N ARG A 39 -13.70 -41.45 -30.26
CA ARG A 39 -13.80 -42.91 -30.35
C ARG A 39 -13.38 -43.60 -29.04
N GLU A 40 -12.51 -42.96 -28.26
CA GLU A 40 -12.04 -43.46 -26.98
C GLU A 40 -12.98 -43.11 -25.81
N TYR A 41 -14.03 -42.33 -26.06
CA TYR A 41 -14.98 -41.93 -25.03
C TYR A 41 -15.81 -43.13 -24.53
N ILE A 42 -15.75 -43.38 -23.21
CA ILE A 42 -16.56 -44.40 -22.54
C ILE A 42 -17.55 -43.71 -21.62
N SER A 43 -18.85 -43.90 -21.89
CA SER A 43 -19.93 -43.41 -21.03
C SER A 43 -19.91 -44.13 -19.68
N ARG A 44 -19.63 -43.40 -18.59
CA ARG A 44 -19.68 -43.95 -17.22
C ARG A 44 -21.08 -43.76 -16.62
N ASN A 45 -21.62 -44.81 -16.00
CA ASN A 45 -22.88 -44.77 -15.25
C ASN A 45 -22.90 -45.88 -14.17
N PRO A 46 -23.01 -45.56 -12.87
CA PRO A 46 -23.16 -44.24 -12.27
C PRO A 46 -21.86 -43.44 -12.28
N VAL A 47 -21.99 -42.12 -12.35
CA VAL A 47 -20.87 -41.19 -12.28
C VAL A 47 -20.73 -40.73 -10.82
N GLU A 48 -19.94 -41.46 -10.03
CA GLU A 48 -19.51 -40.96 -8.72
C GLU A 48 -18.35 -39.99 -8.92
N LEU A 49 -18.62 -38.69 -8.75
CA LEU A 49 -17.64 -37.61 -8.75
C LEU A 49 -17.66 -36.96 -7.36
N ALA A 50 -16.59 -37.14 -6.59
CA ALA A 50 -16.37 -36.35 -5.39
C ALA A 50 -15.78 -34.99 -5.80
N ILE A 51 -16.59 -33.93 -5.76
CA ILE A 51 -16.13 -32.56 -6.04
C ILE A 51 -15.96 -31.85 -4.69
N GLN A 52 -14.74 -31.40 -4.39
CA GLN A 52 -14.50 -30.55 -3.25
C GLN A 52 -14.96 -29.12 -3.58
N ASN A 53 -16.15 -28.74 -3.11
CA ASN A 53 -16.70 -27.37 -3.22
C ASN A 53 -16.50 -26.60 -1.91
N VAL A 54 -15.28 -26.63 -1.38
CA VAL A 54 -14.91 -25.87 -0.19
C VAL A 54 -14.10 -24.67 -0.64
N ARG A 55 -14.40 -23.50 -0.07
CA ARG A 55 -13.59 -22.30 -0.30
C ARG A 55 -12.21 -22.55 0.32
N GLU A 56 -11.18 -22.49 -0.50
CA GLU A 56 -9.80 -22.48 -0.03
C GLU A 56 -9.51 -21.12 0.60
N PHE A 57 -9.12 -21.11 1.86
CA PHE A 57 -8.68 -19.92 2.57
C PHE A 57 -7.16 -19.97 2.71
N SER A 58 -6.51 -18.84 2.44
CA SER A 58 -5.09 -18.65 2.68
C SER A 58 -4.91 -17.71 3.86
N GLU A 59 -4.20 -18.16 4.89
CA GLU A 59 -3.84 -17.33 6.04
C GLU A 59 -2.39 -16.87 5.90
N HIS A 60 -2.12 -15.61 6.25
CA HIS A 60 -0.78 -15.05 6.29
C HIS A 60 -0.55 -14.34 7.62
N TRP A 61 0.56 -14.67 8.27
CA TRP A 61 0.98 -14.07 9.54
C TRP A 61 2.10 -13.08 9.30
N VAL A 62 1.95 -11.85 9.81
CA VAL A 62 2.99 -10.82 9.75
C VAL A 62 3.23 -10.30 11.17
N ASN A 63 4.49 -10.34 11.61
CA ASN A 63 4.92 -9.77 12.88
C ASN A 63 5.44 -8.35 12.65
N THR A 64 4.89 -7.37 13.37
CA THR A 64 5.44 -6.01 13.40
C THR A 64 6.55 -5.92 14.44
N VAL A 65 7.68 -5.34 14.07
CA VAL A 65 8.78 -5.06 15.01
C VAL A 65 8.40 -3.85 15.87
N ARG A 66 8.66 -3.92 17.18
CA ARG A 66 8.50 -2.76 18.07
C ARG A 66 9.60 -1.74 17.78
N PHE A 67 9.22 -0.49 17.56
CA PHE A 67 10.12 0.64 17.37
C PHE A 67 9.97 1.63 18.51
N GLU A 68 11.06 1.94 19.20
CA GLU A 68 11.08 2.94 20.25
C GLU A 68 11.25 4.33 19.65
N THR A 69 10.33 5.24 19.95
CA THR A 69 10.43 6.65 19.58
C THR A 69 10.41 7.50 20.82
N GLU A 70 11.31 8.48 20.88
CA GLU A 70 11.34 9.51 21.90
C GLU A 70 11.03 10.85 21.24
N ASN A 71 10.09 11.61 21.81
CA ASN A 71 9.84 12.97 21.39
C ASN A 71 10.61 13.93 22.31
N ARG A 72 11.51 14.72 21.73
CA ARG A 72 12.31 15.71 22.46
C ARG A 72 11.93 17.12 22.03
N GLY A 73 11.33 17.86 22.95
CA GLY A 73 11.13 19.30 22.82
C GLY A 73 12.23 20.06 23.56
N ILE A 74 12.70 21.17 22.97
CA ILE A 74 13.59 22.13 23.64
C ILE A 74 12.75 23.35 23.97
N ASN A 75 12.67 23.72 25.25
CA ASN A 75 12.10 24.99 25.68
C ASN A 75 13.24 25.98 25.94
N HIS A 76 13.31 27.05 25.16
CA HIS A 76 14.33 28.07 25.32
C HIS A 76 13.83 29.13 26.30
N VAL A 77 14.25 29.01 27.56
CA VAL A 77 13.83 29.94 28.63
C VAL A 77 14.77 31.15 28.73
N GLU A 78 16.00 31.04 28.22
CA GLU A 78 17.10 31.95 28.55
C GLU A 78 17.58 32.85 27.41
N GLY A 79 17.11 32.67 26.18
CA GLY A 79 17.59 33.51 25.07
C GLY A 79 16.54 34.43 24.49
N GLY A 80 17.06 35.51 23.88
CA GLY A 80 16.31 36.72 23.54
C GLY A 80 16.80 37.96 24.29
N TRP A 81 17.65 37.79 25.31
CA TRP A 81 18.26 38.90 26.03
C TRP A 81 19.54 39.39 25.31
N PRO A 82 19.71 40.71 25.13
CA PRO A 82 20.97 41.29 24.69
C PRO A 82 22.13 40.94 25.63
N LYS A 83 23.36 41.00 25.10
CA LYS A 83 24.61 40.68 25.83
C LYS A 83 24.76 41.40 27.17
N ASP A 84 24.19 42.59 27.30
CA ASP A 84 24.32 43.46 28.48
C ASP A 84 23.18 43.30 29.49
N ILE A 85 22.25 42.36 29.28
CA ILE A 85 21.11 42.14 30.18
C ILE A 85 21.23 40.77 30.83
N ASN A 86 21.30 40.76 32.16
CA ASN A 86 21.26 39.55 32.96
C ASN A 86 19.79 39.10 33.16
N PRO A 87 19.39 37.91 32.65
CA PRO A 87 18.02 37.40 32.82
C PRO A 87 17.64 37.10 34.27
N LEU A 88 18.64 36.87 35.15
CA LEU A 88 18.45 36.59 36.57
C LEU A 88 18.15 37.87 37.38
N GLU A 89 18.39 39.05 36.80
CA GLU A 89 18.11 40.34 37.44
C GLU A 89 16.73 40.87 37.00
N PRO A 90 15.71 40.84 37.89
CA PRO A 90 14.34 41.21 37.54
C PRO A 90 14.20 42.68 37.13
N ASP A 91 15.08 43.55 37.64
CA ASP A 91 15.07 44.98 37.33
C ASP A 91 15.58 45.25 35.90
N GLN A 92 16.60 44.51 35.45
CA GLN A 92 17.15 44.64 34.10
C GLN A 92 16.17 44.09 33.06
N THR A 93 15.59 42.92 33.32
CA THR A 93 14.59 42.31 32.43
C THR A 93 13.32 43.16 32.31
N SER A 94 12.84 43.76 33.41
CA SER A 94 11.65 44.63 33.40
C SER A 94 11.87 45.94 32.66
N ARG A 95 13.05 46.55 32.78
CA ARG A 95 13.40 47.77 32.02
C ARG A 95 13.54 47.50 30.53
N PHE A 96 14.17 46.38 30.17
CA PHE A 96 14.30 45.99 28.77
C PHE A 96 12.93 45.75 28.13
N ARG A 97 12.06 44.95 28.76
CA ARG A 97 10.69 44.70 28.25
C ARG A 97 9.92 46.00 28.00
N LYS A 98 9.92 46.93 28.98
CA LYS A 98 9.25 48.23 28.85
C LYS A 98 9.86 49.11 27.75
N LYS A 99 11.17 49.02 27.51
CA LYS A 99 11.83 49.76 26.44
C LYS A 99 11.42 49.21 25.08
N THR A 100 11.49 47.89 24.90
CA THR A 100 11.11 47.21 23.64
C THR A 100 9.65 47.47 23.29
N GLU A 101 8.72 47.31 24.24
CA GLU A 101 7.29 47.58 24.04
C GLU A 101 6.97 49.02 23.62
N LYS A 102 7.84 49.98 23.98
CA LYS A 102 7.69 51.40 23.61
C LYS A 102 8.32 51.74 22.26
N GLU A 103 9.32 50.98 21.81
CA GLU A 103 9.97 51.17 20.50
C GLU A 103 9.22 50.45 19.37
N ASP A 104 8.45 49.40 19.67
CA ASP A 104 7.63 48.65 18.70
C ASP A 104 6.25 49.30 18.40
N GLY A 105 5.91 50.43 19.03
CA GLY A 105 4.69 51.22 18.79
C GLY A 105 4.97 52.55 18.09
#